data_AF-A0A9E3TXW0-F1
#
_entry.id   AF-A0A9E3TXW0-F1
#
_cell.length_a   1.000
_cell.length_b   1.000
_cell.length_c   1.000
_cell.angle_alpha   90.00
_cell.angle_beta   90.00
_cell.angle_gamma   90.00
#
_symmetry.space_group_name_H-M   'P 1'
#
loop_
_entity.id
_entity.type
_entity.pdbx_description
1 polymer ?
#
loop_
_entity_poly.entity_id
_entity_poly.type
_entity_poly.pdbx_seq_one_letter_code
_entity_poly.pdbx_strand_id
1 'polypeptide(L)'
;MVDVDESTVTYKVKPTGAIRYRPRTVSGHEFVRGFLQHTLPLNFQRLRYYGWASANSKLQFAWVRMLVWFYLGWCYWLAKEAELEPIEKPPIRCAECGDAMQLTAITDGDGRLFYNHPLPYLDSG
;
A
#
# COMPACT_ATOMS: atom_id res chain seq x y z
N MET A 1 -7.20 27.58 -11.84
CA MET A 1 -7.60 28.49 -12.93
C MET A 1 -8.17 27.61 -14.04
N VAL A 2 -9.45 27.82 -14.31
CA VAL A 2 -10.20 27.22 -15.41
C VAL A 2 -10.69 28.40 -16.23
N ASP A 3 -10.50 28.35 -17.53
CA ASP A 3 -10.87 29.38 -18.49
C ASP A 3 -11.70 28.73 -19.59
N VAL A 4 -12.74 29.42 -20.05
CA VAL A 4 -13.78 28.84 -20.92
C VAL A 4 -14.09 29.82 -22.04
N ASP A 5 -13.97 29.33 -23.26
CA ASP A 5 -14.38 30.01 -24.48
C ASP A 5 -15.63 29.32 -25.07
N GLU A 6 -16.15 29.83 -26.19
CA GLU A 6 -17.32 29.24 -26.89
C GLU A 6 -17.13 27.77 -27.29
N SER A 7 -15.89 27.33 -27.56
CA SER A 7 -15.61 25.97 -28.04
C SER A 7 -14.61 25.18 -27.20
N THR A 8 -13.86 25.86 -26.32
CA THR A 8 -12.70 25.29 -25.63
C THR A 8 -12.72 25.56 -24.13
N VAL A 9 -12.10 24.64 -23.39
CA VAL A 9 -11.89 24.77 -21.95
C VAL A 9 -10.40 24.58 -21.66
N THR A 10 -9.80 25.54 -20.97
CA THR A 10 -8.41 25.51 -20.52
C THR A 10 -8.35 25.29 -19.01
N TYR A 11 -7.69 24.23 -18.55
CA TYR A 11 -7.58 23.88 -17.14
C TYR A 11 -6.18 23.39 -16.78
N LYS A 12 -5.81 23.45 -15.50
CA LYS A 12 -4.51 22.96 -15.02
C LYS A 12 -4.55 21.46 -14.75
N VAL A 13 -3.60 20.72 -15.31
CA VAL A 13 -3.42 19.28 -15.10
C VAL A 13 -2.05 19.00 -14.51
N LYS A 14 -1.98 18.05 -13.58
CA LYS A 14 -0.72 17.51 -13.07
C LYS A 14 -0.51 16.12 -13.70
N PRO A 15 0.43 15.98 -14.66
CA PRO A 15 0.75 14.67 -15.21
C PRO A 15 1.25 13.71 -14.12
N THR A 16 1.00 12.41 -14.30
CA THR A 16 1.52 11.37 -13.41
C THR A 16 3.05 11.47 -13.31
N GLY A 17 3.57 11.46 -12.08
CA GLY A 17 5.01 11.61 -11.82
C GLY A 17 5.58 13.03 -11.93
N ALA A 18 4.79 14.01 -12.39
CA ALA A 18 5.23 15.41 -12.41
C ALA A 18 4.94 16.12 -11.08
N ILE A 19 5.79 17.06 -10.69
CA ILE A 19 5.58 17.89 -9.48
C ILE A 19 4.72 19.12 -9.81
N ARG A 20 4.86 19.68 -11.02
CA ARG A 20 4.24 20.94 -11.43
C ARG A 20 3.00 20.74 -12.28
N TYR A 21 2.03 21.63 -12.11
CA TYR A 21 0.84 21.72 -12.95
C TYR A 21 1.16 22.40 -14.28
N ARG A 22 0.52 21.95 -15.36
CA ARG A 22 0.60 22.55 -16.70
C ARG A 22 -0.81 22.89 -17.21
N PRO A 23 -0.98 23.97 -17.98
CA PRO A 23 -2.26 24.24 -18.64
C PRO A 23 -2.52 23.18 -19.72
N ARG A 24 -3.79 22.80 -19.88
CA ARG A 24 -4.29 21.92 -20.92
C ARG A 24 -5.58 22.51 -21.48
N THR A 25 -5.65 22.65 -22.79
CA THR A 25 -6.82 23.12 -23.52
C THR A 25 -7.42 21.96 -24.30
N VAL A 26 -8.73 21.78 -24.19
CA VAL A 26 -9.50 20.74 -24.91
C VAL A 26 -10.80 21.34 -25.40
N SER A 27 -11.50 20.66 -26.32
CA SER A 27 -12.86 21.06 -26.68
C SER A 27 -13.83 20.90 -25.49
N GLY A 28 -14.92 21.67 -25.48
CA GLY A 28 -15.95 21.56 -24.44
C GLY A 28 -16.50 20.13 -24.29
N HIS A 29 -16.73 19.43 -25.40
CA HIS A 29 -17.19 18.03 -25.39
C HIS A 29 -16.19 17.07 -24.76
N GLU A 30 -14.89 17.22 -25.05
CA GLU A 30 -13.85 16.38 -24.45
C GLU A 30 -13.67 16.67 -22.96
N PHE A 31 -13.82 17.93 -22.55
CA PHE A 31 -13.80 18.31 -21.15
C PHE A 31 -14.93 17.63 -20.37
N VAL A 32 -16.18 17.72 -20.85
CA VAL A 32 -17.32 17.08 -20.20
C VAL A 32 -17.16 15.56 -20.19
N ARG A 33 -16.73 14.94 -21.31
CA ARG A 33 -16.49 13.49 -21.37
C ARG A 33 -15.48 13.03 -20.31
N GLY A 34 -14.35 13.73 -20.17
CA GLY A 34 -13.33 13.41 -19.17
C GLY A 34 -13.81 13.67 -17.75
N PHE A 35 -14.54 14.78 -17.53
CA PHE A 35 -15.11 15.10 -16.22
C PHE A 35 -16.11 14.04 -15.76
N LEU A 36 -16.97 13.57 -16.67
CA LEU A 36 -17.99 12.56 -16.36
C LEU A 36 -17.41 11.19 -15.99
N GLN A 37 -16.19 10.86 -16.44
CA GLN A 37 -15.48 9.66 -15.97
C GLN A 37 -15.15 9.69 -14.47
N HIS A 38 -15.07 10.89 -13.89
CA HIS A 38 -14.76 11.10 -12.48
C HIS A 38 -16.00 11.44 -11.64
N THR A 39 -17.11 11.81 -12.28
CA THR A 39 -18.38 11.92 -11.58
C THR A 39 -19.03 10.57 -11.45
N LEU A 40 -19.48 10.27 -10.25
CA LEU A 40 -20.28 9.10 -10.02
C LEU A 40 -21.73 9.41 -10.45
N PRO A 41 -22.39 8.57 -11.27
CA PRO A 41 -23.78 8.82 -11.67
C PRO A 41 -24.69 8.95 -10.43
N LEU A 42 -25.83 9.62 -10.60
CA LEU A 42 -26.80 9.77 -9.53
C LEU A 42 -27.20 8.39 -8.98
N ASN A 43 -27.23 8.26 -7.65
CA ASN A 43 -27.48 7.01 -6.90
C ASN A 43 -26.36 5.95 -6.92
N PHE A 44 -25.25 6.17 -7.63
CA PHE A 44 -24.08 5.31 -7.48
C PHE A 44 -23.30 5.70 -6.22
N GLN A 45 -22.82 4.69 -5.49
CA GLN A 45 -22.02 4.87 -4.28
C GLN A 45 -20.53 4.70 -4.58
N ARG A 46 -19.67 5.56 -4.03
CA ARG A 46 -18.23 5.44 -4.24
C ARG A 46 -17.75 4.16 -3.54
N LEU A 47 -17.07 3.29 -4.30
CA LEU A 47 -16.56 1.99 -3.82
C LEU A 47 -15.67 2.08 -2.57
N ARG A 48 -15.01 3.24 -2.36
CA ARG A 48 -14.17 3.49 -1.18
C ARG A 48 -14.97 3.66 0.11
N TYR A 49 -16.20 4.14 0.02
CA TYR A 49 -17.04 4.42 1.20
C TYR A 49 -17.95 3.24 1.54
N TYR A 50 -18.38 2.48 0.55
CA TYR A 50 -19.35 1.39 0.72
C TYR A 50 -18.92 0.11 -0.02
N GLY A 51 -19.40 -1.03 0.46
CA GLY A 51 -19.06 -2.35 -0.09
C GLY A 51 -17.89 -3.02 0.63
N TRP A 52 -17.57 -4.25 0.23
CA TRP A 52 -16.63 -5.11 0.96
C TRP A 52 -15.17 -4.66 0.90
N ALA A 53 -14.81 -3.78 -0.04
CA ALA A 53 -13.48 -3.17 -0.16
C ALA A 53 -13.36 -1.81 0.57
N SER A 54 -14.42 -1.35 1.24
CA SER A 54 -14.37 -0.14 2.06
C SER A 54 -13.50 -0.37 3.30
N ALA A 55 -12.75 0.64 3.71
CA ALA A 55 -11.97 0.60 4.96
C ALA A 55 -12.84 0.43 6.22
N ASN A 56 -14.13 0.78 6.12
CA ASN A 56 -15.11 0.61 7.20
C ASN A 56 -15.81 -0.77 7.16
N SER A 57 -15.49 -1.62 6.18
CA SER A 57 -16.03 -2.97 6.09
C SER A 57 -15.41 -3.87 7.16
N LYS A 58 -16.23 -4.44 8.04
CA LYS A 58 -15.77 -5.50 8.97
C LYS A 58 -15.51 -6.82 8.26
N LEU A 59 -16.08 -7.00 7.05
CA LEU A 59 -15.90 -8.21 6.26
C LEU A 59 -14.57 -8.15 5.52
N GLN A 60 -13.67 -9.08 5.82
CA GLN A 60 -12.41 -9.21 5.09
C GLN A 60 -12.68 -9.62 3.64
N PHE A 61 -11.94 -9.01 2.71
CA PHE A 61 -12.09 -9.29 1.28
C PHE A 61 -11.80 -10.77 0.93
N ALA A 62 -10.94 -11.44 1.71
CA ALA A 62 -10.67 -12.86 1.60
C ALA A 62 -11.93 -13.73 1.80
N TRP A 63 -12.81 -13.36 2.74
CA TRP A 63 -14.08 -14.07 2.97
C TRP A 63 -15.01 -13.97 1.77
N VAL A 64 -15.11 -12.79 1.16
CA VAL A 64 -15.92 -12.59 -0.05
C VAL A 64 -15.40 -13.47 -1.18
N ARG A 65 -14.08 -13.47 -1.41
CA ARG A 65 -13.45 -14.32 -2.43
C ARG A 65 -13.78 -15.79 -2.19
N MET A 66 -13.64 -16.27 -0.96
CA MET A 66 -13.98 -17.65 -0.60
C MET A 66 -15.45 -17.99 -0.88
N LEU A 67 -16.39 -17.13 -0.47
CA LEU A 67 -17.82 -17.35 -0.71
C LEU A 67 -18.18 -17.40 -2.20
N VAL A 68 -17.55 -16.54 -3.02
CA VAL A 68 -17.73 -16.57 -4.48
C VAL A 68 -17.21 -17.88 -5.07
N TRP A 69 -16.06 -18.38 -4.60
CA TRP A 69 -15.52 -19.65 -5.07
C TRP A 69 -16.45 -20.82 -4.74
N PHE A 70 -16.99 -20.87 -3.52
CA PHE A 70 -17.98 -21.90 -3.16
C PHE A 70 -19.25 -21.80 -3.98
N TYR A 71 -19.77 -20.58 -4.21
CA TYR A 71 -20.95 -20.38 -5.05
C TYR A 71 -20.73 -20.86 -6.50
N LEU A 72 -19.53 -20.65 -7.05
CA LEU A 72 -19.16 -21.09 -8.40
C LEU A 72 -18.79 -22.58 -8.47
N GLY A 73 -18.81 -23.32 -7.35
CA GLY A 73 -18.41 -24.72 -7.29
C GLY A 73 -16.89 -24.92 -7.47
N TRP A 74 -16.08 -23.90 -7.20
CA TRP A 74 -14.63 -23.97 -7.31
C TRP A 74 -13.99 -24.37 -5.98
N CYS A 75 -12.89 -25.12 -6.05
CA CYS A 75 -12.11 -25.50 -4.88
C CYS A 75 -11.35 -24.30 -4.33
N TYR A 76 -11.72 -23.79 -3.15
CA TYR A 76 -10.98 -22.71 -2.50
C TYR A 76 -9.76 -23.25 -1.75
N TRP A 77 -8.56 -22.97 -2.26
CA TRP A 77 -7.31 -23.29 -1.58
C TRP A 77 -6.93 -22.18 -0.59
N LEU A 78 -6.85 -22.54 0.69
CA LEU A 78 -6.22 -21.72 1.72
C LEU A 78 -4.70 -21.79 1.51
N ALA A 79 -4.17 -20.96 0.62
CA ALA A 79 -2.73 -20.80 0.51
C ALA A 79 -2.23 -20.15 1.81
N LYS A 80 -1.36 -20.84 2.55
CA LYS A 80 -0.53 -20.19 3.58
C LYS A 80 0.22 -19.08 2.87
N GLU A 81 0.11 -17.84 3.34
CA GLU A 81 0.91 -16.74 2.83
C GLU A 81 2.37 -17.20 2.86
N ALA A 82 3.06 -17.06 1.73
CA ALA A 82 4.45 -17.51 1.64
C ALA A 82 5.23 -16.85 2.78
N GLU A 83 5.85 -17.67 3.63
CA GLU A 83 6.79 -17.19 4.62
C GLU A 83 7.84 -16.41 3.85
N LEU A 84 7.92 -15.11 4.09
CA LEU A 84 8.97 -14.29 3.50
C LEU A 84 10.29 -14.92 3.92
N GLU A 85 11.14 -15.26 2.96
CA GLU A 85 12.46 -15.74 3.31
C GLU A 85 13.14 -14.71 4.22
N PRO A 86 13.69 -15.14 5.36
CA PRO A 86 14.28 -14.22 6.31
C PRO A 86 15.39 -13.44 5.60
N ILE A 87 15.29 -12.11 5.65
CA ILE A 87 16.34 -11.25 5.09
C ILE A 87 17.61 -11.51 5.90
N GLU A 88 18.63 -12.10 5.27
CA GLU A 88 19.96 -12.24 5.85
C GLU A 88 20.51 -10.84 6.15
N LYS A 89 20.57 -10.49 7.44
CA LYS A 89 21.15 -9.21 7.86
C LYS A 89 22.67 -9.34 7.87
N PRO A 90 23.42 -8.41 7.26
CA PRO A 90 24.87 -8.44 7.33
C PRO A 90 25.33 -8.38 8.79
N PRO A 91 26.37 -9.14 9.17
CA PRO A 91 26.86 -9.16 10.54
C PRO A 91 27.39 -7.78 10.93
N ILE A 92 27.12 -7.35 12.16
CA ILE A 92 27.71 -6.15 12.73
C ILE A 92 29.21 -6.41 12.90
N ARG A 93 30.06 -5.50 12.42
CA ARG A 93 31.52 -5.63 12.49
C ARG A 93 32.12 -4.63 13.46
N CYS A 94 33.16 -5.06 14.18
CA CYS A 94 33.93 -4.20 15.06
C CYS A 94 34.67 -3.13 14.24
N ALA A 95 34.61 -1.87 14.68
CA ALA A 95 35.27 -0.76 13.99
C ALA A 95 36.81 -0.81 14.05
N GLU A 96 37.38 -1.51 15.04
CA GLU A 96 38.83 -1.60 15.24
C GLU A 96 39.46 -2.82 14.55
N CYS A 97 38.87 -4.01 14.73
CA CYS A 97 39.44 -5.27 14.19
C CYS A 97 38.71 -5.83 12.96
N GLY A 98 37.49 -5.37 12.66
CA GLY A 98 36.69 -5.83 11.52
C GLY A 98 35.97 -7.17 11.71
N ASP A 99 36.16 -7.82 12.86
CA ASP A 99 35.52 -9.11 13.18
C ASP A 99 34.02 -8.96 13.47
N ALA A 100 33.28 -10.07 13.29
CA ALA A 100 31.86 -10.13 13.58
C ALA A 100 31.59 -10.00 15.08
N MET A 101 30.72 -9.07 15.46
CA MET A 101 30.32 -8.85 16.84
C MET A 101 29.16 -9.77 17.23
N GLN A 102 29.23 -10.32 18.44
CA GLN A 102 28.13 -11.07 19.05
C GLN A 102 27.35 -10.16 20.01
N LEU A 103 26.02 -10.19 19.91
CA LEU A 103 25.15 -9.50 20.86
C LEU A 103 25.16 -10.24 22.20
N THR A 104 25.66 -9.60 23.25
CA THR A 104 25.72 -10.19 24.60
C THR A 104 24.59 -9.72 25.51
N ALA A 105 24.10 -8.49 25.32
CA ALA A 105 23.03 -7.91 26.14
C ALA A 105 22.34 -6.74 25.43
N ILE A 106 21.12 -6.41 25.88
CA ILE A 106 20.37 -5.21 25.50
C ILE A 106 20.10 -4.40 26.76
N THR A 107 20.46 -3.11 26.77
CA THR A 107 20.22 -2.18 27.89
C THR A 107 19.41 -0.96 27.45
N ASP A 108 18.75 -0.27 28.38
CA ASP A 108 18.30 1.12 28.14
C ASP A 108 19.46 2.11 28.23
N GLY A 109 19.15 3.39 28.04
CA GLY A 109 20.08 4.51 28.22
C GLY A 109 20.54 4.72 29.67
N ASP A 110 19.85 4.13 30.65
CA ASP A 110 20.23 4.16 32.07
C ASP A 110 21.05 2.92 32.48
N GLY A 111 21.38 2.04 31.52
CA GLY A 111 22.17 0.84 31.73
C GLY A 111 21.42 -0.34 32.36
N ARG A 112 20.09 -0.28 32.46
CA ARG A 112 19.27 -1.41 32.95
C ARG A 112 19.18 -2.46 31.87
N LEU A 113 19.44 -3.72 32.25
CA LEU A 113 19.37 -4.88 31.36
C LEU A 113 17.91 -5.22 31.02
N PHE A 114 17.60 -5.23 29.72
CA PHE A 114 16.33 -5.72 29.18
C PHE A 114 16.41 -7.21 28.82
N TYR A 115 17.59 -7.67 28.43
CA TYR A 115 17.79 -9.03 27.96
C TYR A 115 19.26 -9.46 28.11
N ASN A 116 19.49 -10.65 28.68
CA ASN A 116 20.83 -11.22 28.93
C ASN A 116 21.03 -12.60 28.25
N HIS A 117 19.96 -13.23 27.74
CA HIS A 117 20.05 -14.54 27.10
C HIS A 117 20.33 -14.42 25.59
N PRO A 118 20.76 -15.51 24.90
CA PRO A 118 20.77 -15.56 23.45
C PRO A 118 19.33 -15.45 22.93
N LEU A 119 19.12 -14.56 21.95
CA LEU A 119 17.79 -14.32 21.36
C LEU A 119 17.30 -15.62 20.70
N PRO A 120 16.09 -16.11 21.01
CA PRO A 120 15.59 -17.40 20.53
C PRO A 120 15.45 -17.51 19.01
N TYR A 121 15.63 -16.41 18.26
CA TYR A 121 15.50 -16.39 16.80
C TYR A 121 16.84 -16.38 16.05
N LEU A 122 17.99 -16.26 16.73
CA LEU A 122 19.32 -16.26 16.09
C LEU A 122 20.02 -17.62 16.11
N ASP A 123 19.46 -18.63 16.80
CA ASP A 123 20.04 -19.97 16.92
C ASP A 123 19.43 -21.01 15.96
N SER A 124 18.63 -20.59 14.97
CA SER A 124 18.14 -21.48 13.91
C SER A 124 19.09 -21.46 12.72
N GLY A 125 20.22 -22.15 12.88
CA GLY A 125 21.06 -22.61 11.76
C GLY A 125 20.43 -23.80 11.03
#